data_AF-A0A5D2SPH8-F1
#
_entry.id   AF-A0A5D2SPH8-F1
#
_cell.length_a   1.000
_cell.length_b   1.000
_cell.length_c   1.000
_cell.angle_alpha   90.00
_cell.angle_beta   90.00
_cell.angle_gamma   90.00
#
_symmetry.space_group_name_H-M   'P 1'
#
loop_
_entity.id
_entity.type
_entity.pdbx_description
1 polymer ?
#
loop_
_entity_poly.entity_id
_entity_poly.type
_entity_poly.pdbx_seq_one_letter_code
_entity_poly.pdbx_strand_id
1 'polypeptide(L)'
;MELTLTQPDDWHLHLRDGDLLQAVAPHSAKHFGRAIIMPNLKPPITTTAAAVTYRESILKALPADSNFTPLMTLYLTDKTSPNEIKLARRSGVVFAVKLYPAGATTNSQDGVTDLFGKCLPVLEEMVEENMPLLVHGEVTDPDVDVFDREKVFIDTVLQPLIQRLPRLKVVMEHITTMDAVRFVESGEEGFLAATVTPQHLILNRNALFQGGLQPHNYCLPVLKRETHRQAIVSAVTSGSKRFFLGTDSAPHEKQRKECSCGCAGIFNAPVALSLYAKVFEEAGALDKLEAFTSFNGPEFYGLPRNTAKIKLTKASWKIPDSLSFSFGNIIPMFAGETLEWQPCVGEKAEMLNEVQEVGANKG
;
A
#
# COMPACT_ATOMS: atom_id res chain seq x y z
N MET A 1 -3.31 26.39 -10.59
CA MET A 1 -2.78 25.31 -11.45
C MET A 1 -3.69 24.10 -11.29
N GLU A 2 -3.92 23.34 -12.35
CA GLU A 2 -4.74 22.13 -12.32
C GLU A 2 -4.02 20.99 -13.05
N LEU A 3 -4.17 19.78 -12.53
CA LEU A 3 -3.62 18.56 -13.10
C LEU A 3 -4.76 17.56 -13.30
N THR A 4 -4.94 17.08 -14.53
CA THR A 4 -5.94 16.05 -14.84
C THR A 4 -5.21 14.74 -15.08
N LEU A 5 -5.56 13.72 -14.30
CA LEU A 5 -4.98 12.38 -14.40
C LEU A 5 -6.08 11.38 -14.74
N THR A 6 -5.70 10.32 -15.42
CA THR A 6 -6.45 9.05 -15.41
C THR A 6 -6.65 8.63 -13.96
N GLN A 7 -7.88 8.23 -13.60
CA GLN A 7 -8.22 7.83 -12.23
C GLN A 7 -7.18 6.80 -11.75
N PRO A 8 -6.42 7.11 -10.68
CA PRO A 8 -5.38 6.24 -10.16
C PRO A 8 -5.93 4.92 -9.58
N ASP A 9 -5.02 3.99 -9.31
CA ASP A 9 -5.28 2.77 -8.54
C ASP A 9 -4.25 2.65 -7.42
N ASP A 10 -4.62 2.01 -6.31
CA ASP A 10 -3.73 1.77 -5.17
C ASP A 10 -3.27 0.32 -5.10
N TRP A 11 -2.02 0.05 -5.48
CA TRP A 11 -1.49 -1.31 -5.57
C TRP A 11 -1.04 -1.90 -4.22
N HIS A 12 -1.30 -1.23 -3.09
CA HIS A 12 -1.06 -1.77 -1.75
C HIS A 12 -1.94 -1.10 -0.68
N LEU A 13 -3.02 -1.75 -0.24
CA LEU A 13 -3.97 -1.15 0.70
C LEU A 13 -4.41 -2.08 1.84
N HIS A 14 -4.48 -1.56 3.07
CA HIS A 14 -5.07 -2.25 4.23
C HIS A 14 -6.40 -1.62 4.64
N LEU A 15 -7.51 -2.32 4.36
CA LEU A 15 -8.85 -1.86 4.73
C LEU A 15 -9.32 -2.32 6.11
N ARG A 16 -8.61 -3.26 6.75
CA ARG A 16 -9.03 -3.87 8.04
C ARG A 16 -10.42 -4.51 7.94
N ASP A 17 -11.12 -4.70 9.04
CA ASP A 17 -12.45 -5.33 9.05
C ASP A 17 -13.38 -4.63 10.05
N GLY A 18 -14.67 -4.95 10.01
CA GLY A 18 -15.69 -4.40 10.91
C GLY A 18 -15.78 -2.88 10.85
N ASP A 19 -15.89 -2.22 12.01
CA ASP A 19 -16.07 -0.77 12.08
C ASP A 19 -14.88 0.01 11.49
N LEU A 20 -13.67 -0.53 11.57
CA LEU A 20 -12.49 0.06 10.93
C LEU A 20 -12.64 0.06 9.40
N LEU A 21 -13.14 -1.02 8.81
CA LEU A 21 -13.41 -1.09 7.38
C LEU A 21 -14.42 -0.03 6.93
N GLN A 22 -15.52 0.10 7.67
CA GLN A 22 -16.56 1.11 7.42
C GLN A 22 -15.99 2.54 7.48
N ALA A 23 -15.09 2.78 8.44
CA ALA A 23 -14.44 4.08 8.60
C ALA A 23 -13.46 4.40 7.45
N VAL A 24 -12.64 3.45 7.00
CA VAL A 24 -11.47 3.75 6.17
C VAL A 24 -11.68 3.50 4.67
N ALA A 25 -12.58 2.60 4.28
CA ALA A 25 -12.82 2.28 2.87
C ALA A 25 -13.28 3.50 2.05
N PRO A 26 -14.19 4.37 2.53
CA PRO A 26 -14.62 5.55 1.77
C PRO A 26 -13.48 6.50 1.41
N HIS A 27 -12.46 6.64 2.26
CA HIS A 27 -11.32 7.51 1.99
C HIS A 27 -10.49 7.06 0.78
N SER A 28 -10.39 5.74 0.56
CA SER A 28 -9.68 5.19 -0.60
C SER A 28 -10.56 5.21 -1.85
N ALA A 29 -11.82 4.78 -1.70
CA ALA A 29 -12.79 4.71 -2.79
C ALA A 29 -13.12 6.08 -3.42
N LYS A 30 -12.95 7.16 -2.67
CA LYS A 30 -13.09 8.53 -3.18
C LYS A 30 -12.11 8.85 -4.33
N HIS A 31 -10.91 8.26 -4.31
CA HIS A 31 -9.82 8.70 -5.19
C HIS A 31 -9.34 7.62 -6.16
N PHE A 32 -9.37 6.37 -5.74
CA PHE A 32 -8.83 5.25 -6.50
C PHE A 32 -9.95 4.49 -7.21
N GLY A 33 -9.70 3.99 -8.43
CA GLY A 33 -10.63 3.12 -9.16
C GLY A 33 -10.55 1.67 -8.68
N ARG A 34 -9.33 1.20 -8.40
CA ARG A 34 -9.06 -0.13 -7.84
C ARG A 34 -8.08 -0.04 -6.69
N ALA A 35 -8.06 -1.07 -5.85
CA ALA A 35 -6.91 -1.31 -4.99
C ALA A 35 -6.62 -2.79 -4.77
N ILE A 36 -5.35 -3.12 -4.62
CA ILE A 36 -4.90 -4.43 -4.13
C ILE A 36 -5.09 -4.47 -2.62
N ILE A 37 -6.02 -5.32 -2.18
CA ILE A 37 -6.40 -5.43 -0.78
C ILE A 37 -5.55 -6.48 -0.09
N MET A 38 -4.77 -6.05 0.90
CA MET A 38 -3.85 -6.92 1.63
C MET A 38 -4.58 -7.90 2.58
N PRO A 39 -4.07 -9.13 2.77
CA PRO A 39 -4.86 -10.23 3.33
C PRO A 39 -4.58 -10.50 4.83
N ASN A 40 -3.84 -9.63 5.51
CA ASN A 40 -3.40 -9.79 6.90
C ASN A 40 -4.46 -9.39 7.93
N LEU A 41 -5.69 -9.86 7.74
CA LEU A 41 -6.74 -9.83 8.76
C LEU A 41 -6.41 -10.79 9.92
N LYS A 42 -7.29 -10.85 10.92
CA LYS A 42 -7.22 -11.82 12.01
C LYS A 42 -8.54 -12.60 12.08
N PRO A 43 -8.58 -13.87 11.63
CA PRO A 43 -7.48 -14.63 11.00
C PRO A 43 -7.11 -14.11 9.59
N PRO A 44 -5.91 -14.45 9.05
CA PRO A 44 -5.51 -14.03 7.71
C PRO A 44 -6.35 -14.71 6.62
N ILE A 45 -6.46 -14.05 5.47
CA ILE A 45 -7.23 -14.54 4.31
C ILE A 45 -6.36 -15.51 3.52
N THR A 46 -6.49 -16.80 3.81
CA THR A 46 -5.67 -17.87 3.22
C THR A 46 -6.38 -18.68 2.14
N THR A 47 -7.68 -18.46 1.94
CA THR A 47 -8.51 -19.19 0.96
C THR A 47 -9.30 -18.23 0.07
N THR A 48 -9.59 -18.69 -1.15
CA THR A 48 -10.37 -17.98 -2.16
C THR A 48 -11.78 -17.68 -1.64
N ALA A 49 -12.40 -18.61 -0.92
CA ALA A 49 -13.71 -18.41 -0.32
C ALA A 49 -13.70 -17.25 0.68
N ALA A 50 -12.69 -17.18 1.56
CA ALA A 50 -12.55 -16.07 2.50
C ALA A 50 -12.29 -14.74 1.78
N ALA A 51 -11.51 -14.74 0.70
CA ALA A 51 -11.27 -13.55 -0.12
C ALA A 51 -12.56 -13.03 -0.78
N VAL A 52 -13.42 -13.93 -1.29
CA VAL A 52 -14.73 -13.57 -1.86
C VAL A 52 -15.65 -13.00 -0.79
N THR A 53 -15.76 -13.64 0.38
CA THR A 53 -16.57 -13.13 1.49
C THR A 53 -16.09 -11.75 1.95
N TYR A 54 -14.77 -11.56 2.08
CA TYR A 54 -14.24 -10.26 2.49
C TYR A 54 -14.46 -9.19 1.43
N ARG A 55 -14.36 -9.52 0.14
CA ARG A 55 -14.74 -8.61 -0.95
C ARG A 55 -16.18 -8.12 -0.82
N GLU A 56 -17.12 -9.02 -0.52
CA GLU A 56 -18.51 -8.65 -0.30
C GLU A 56 -18.69 -7.70 0.89
N SER A 57 -17.96 -7.93 1.99
CA SER A 57 -17.94 -7.01 3.14
C SER A 57 -17.40 -5.64 2.77
N ILE A 58 -16.33 -5.57 1.97
CA ILE A 58 -15.78 -4.30 1.47
C ILE A 58 -16.83 -3.58 0.63
N LEU A 59 -17.44 -4.25 -0.35
CA LEU A 59 -18.44 -3.65 -1.23
C LEU A 59 -19.65 -3.10 -0.46
N LYS A 60 -20.06 -3.75 0.63
CA LYS A 60 -21.12 -3.26 1.53
C LYS A 60 -20.71 -2.02 2.34
N ALA A 61 -19.41 -1.84 2.59
CA ALA A 61 -18.86 -0.70 3.32
C ALA A 61 -18.68 0.55 2.44
N LEU A 62 -18.79 0.41 1.12
CA LEU A 62 -18.61 1.51 0.18
C LEU A 62 -19.88 2.37 0.09
N PRO A 63 -19.74 3.67 -0.23
CA PRO A 63 -20.86 4.50 -0.66
C PRO A 63 -21.63 3.84 -1.82
N ALA A 64 -22.95 4.04 -1.89
CA ALA A 64 -23.82 3.39 -2.87
C ALA A 64 -23.47 3.68 -4.35
N ASP A 65 -22.86 4.83 -4.62
CA ASP A 65 -22.42 5.30 -5.94
C ASP A 65 -20.92 5.05 -6.20
N SER A 66 -20.25 4.31 -5.31
CA SER A 66 -18.83 4.00 -5.45
C SER A 66 -18.56 3.10 -6.66
N ASN A 67 -17.58 3.49 -7.48
CA ASN A 67 -17.04 2.69 -8.57
C ASN A 67 -15.77 1.91 -8.18
N PHE A 68 -15.42 1.90 -6.89
CA PHE A 68 -14.20 1.28 -6.38
C PHE A 68 -14.25 -0.25 -6.48
N THR A 69 -13.20 -0.83 -7.06
CA THR A 69 -13.07 -2.28 -7.23
C THR A 69 -11.95 -2.84 -6.36
N PRO A 70 -12.27 -3.56 -5.26
CA PRO A 70 -11.27 -4.26 -4.47
C PRO A 70 -10.74 -5.50 -5.21
N LEU A 71 -9.43 -5.53 -5.42
CA LEU A 71 -8.67 -6.63 -6.03
C LEU A 71 -8.07 -7.45 -4.89
N MET A 72 -8.60 -8.65 -4.66
CA MET A 72 -8.27 -9.41 -3.45
C MET A 72 -6.93 -10.12 -3.56
N THR A 73 -6.34 -10.42 -2.42
CA THR A 73 -5.11 -11.22 -2.34
C THR A 73 -5.28 -12.37 -1.36
N LEU A 74 -4.40 -13.37 -1.46
CA LEU A 74 -4.25 -14.41 -0.44
C LEU A 74 -3.00 -14.19 0.37
N TYR A 75 -3.06 -14.51 1.66
CA TYR A 75 -1.92 -14.57 2.56
C TYR A 75 -1.19 -15.91 2.32
N LEU A 76 0.08 -15.86 1.91
CA LEU A 76 0.89 -17.06 1.72
C LEU A 76 1.24 -17.69 3.07
N THR A 77 1.04 -18.99 3.19
CA THR A 77 1.42 -19.77 4.37
C THR A 77 2.15 -21.04 3.95
N ASP A 78 2.84 -21.67 4.91
CA ASP A 78 3.44 -23.00 4.76
C ASP A 78 2.44 -24.08 4.30
N LYS A 79 1.13 -23.85 4.48
CA LYS A 79 0.05 -24.81 4.18
C LYS A 79 -0.73 -24.44 2.92
N THR A 80 -0.41 -23.31 2.28
CA THR A 80 -1.05 -22.93 1.01
C THR A 80 -0.78 -24.03 0.00
N SER A 81 -1.79 -24.43 -0.77
CA SER A 81 -1.66 -25.49 -1.77
C SER A 81 -1.63 -24.93 -3.19
N PRO A 82 -0.95 -25.57 -4.15
CA PRO A 82 -1.05 -25.21 -5.57
C PRO A 82 -2.50 -25.14 -6.07
N ASN A 83 -3.35 -26.06 -5.62
CA ASN A 83 -4.77 -26.06 -6.01
C ASN A 83 -5.52 -24.79 -5.56
N GLU A 84 -5.10 -24.19 -4.44
CA GLU A 84 -5.67 -22.91 -3.98
C GLU A 84 -5.32 -21.77 -4.96
N ILE A 85 -4.13 -21.78 -5.56
CA ILE A 85 -3.72 -20.80 -6.58
C ILE A 85 -4.59 -20.91 -7.84
N LYS A 86 -4.87 -22.14 -8.31
CA LYS A 86 -5.78 -22.38 -9.43
C LYS A 86 -7.19 -21.89 -9.13
N LEU A 87 -7.69 -22.17 -7.93
CA LEU A 87 -9.01 -21.74 -7.49
C LEU A 87 -9.09 -20.20 -7.43
N ALA A 88 -8.09 -19.57 -6.83
CA ALA A 88 -7.95 -18.14 -6.72
C ALA A 88 -7.97 -17.48 -8.10
N ARG A 89 -7.16 -17.98 -9.05
CA ARG A 89 -7.11 -17.42 -10.41
C ARG A 89 -8.44 -17.56 -11.13
N ARG A 90 -9.08 -18.74 -11.09
CA ARG A 90 -10.38 -18.98 -11.73
C ARG A 90 -11.53 -18.17 -11.14
N SER A 91 -11.41 -17.70 -9.89
CA SER A 91 -12.45 -16.88 -9.25
C SER A 91 -12.64 -15.52 -9.93
N GLY A 92 -11.62 -15.00 -10.61
CA GLY A 92 -11.60 -13.62 -11.10
C GLY A 92 -11.59 -12.53 -10.01
N VAL A 93 -11.51 -12.93 -8.73
CA VAL A 93 -11.55 -12.04 -7.56
C VAL A 93 -10.16 -11.85 -6.94
N VAL A 94 -9.33 -12.89 -6.95
CA VAL A 94 -7.97 -12.86 -6.41
C VAL A 94 -6.97 -12.54 -7.51
N PHE A 95 -6.14 -11.52 -7.26
CA PHE A 95 -5.19 -10.98 -8.23
C PHE A 95 -3.72 -11.22 -7.88
N ALA A 96 -3.41 -11.56 -6.63
CA ALA A 96 -2.04 -11.85 -6.20
C ALA A 96 -2.01 -12.63 -4.89
N VAL A 97 -0.82 -13.10 -4.52
CA VAL A 97 -0.55 -13.71 -3.21
C VAL A 97 0.52 -12.89 -2.49
N LYS A 98 0.26 -12.54 -1.22
CA LYS A 98 1.16 -11.75 -0.38
C LYS A 98 1.99 -12.64 0.52
N LEU A 99 3.31 -12.55 0.38
CA LEU A 99 4.31 -13.10 1.28
C LEU A 99 4.59 -12.11 2.42
N TYR A 100 4.36 -12.56 3.64
CA TYR A 100 4.92 -11.98 4.85
C TYR A 100 5.86 -13.01 5.49
N PRO A 101 7.14 -12.66 5.70
CA PRO A 101 8.01 -13.45 6.57
C PRO A 101 7.40 -13.51 7.97
N ALA A 102 7.46 -14.68 8.62
CA ALA A 102 6.82 -14.88 9.91
C ALA A 102 7.32 -13.87 10.94
N GLY A 103 6.40 -13.05 11.47
CA GLY A 103 6.67 -12.01 12.48
C GLY A 103 7.21 -10.68 11.95
N ALA A 104 7.31 -10.47 10.64
CA ALA A 104 7.90 -9.26 10.07
C ALA A 104 7.10 -7.98 10.34
N THR A 105 5.78 -8.08 10.38
CA THR A 105 4.89 -6.92 10.54
C THR A 105 3.55 -7.27 11.22
N THR A 106 2.63 -6.32 11.28
CA THR A 106 1.30 -6.48 11.89
C THR A 106 0.56 -7.70 11.30
N ASN A 107 0.12 -8.59 12.19
CA ASN A 107 -0.62 -9.82 11.89
C ASN A 107 0.13 -10.84 11.01
N SER A 108 1.47 -10.86 11.08
CA SER A 108 2.29 -11.77 10.27
C SER A 108 2.74 -13.06 10.98
N GLN A 109 2.15 -13.40 12.13
CA GLN A 109 2.56 -14.55 12.94
C GLN A 109 2.38 -15.89 12.21
N ASP A 110 1.36 -15.98 11.35
CA ASP A 110 1.06 -17.16 10.52
C ASP A 110 1.80 -17.13 9.16
N GLY A 111 2.85 -16.31 9.06
CA GLY A 111 3.72 -16.15 7.89
C GLY A 111 4.48 -17.41 7.47
N VAL A 112 5.17 -17.30 6.35
CA VAL A 112 6.01 -18.38 5.81
C VAL A 112 7.25 -18.54 6.67
N THR A 113 7.59 -19.79 7.01
CA THR A 113 8.81 -20.13 7.78
C THR A 113 9.94 -20.63 6.90
N ASP A 114 9.63 -21.26 5.77
CA ASP A 114 10.61 -21.77 4.81
C ASP A 114 10.05 -21.66 3.39
N LEU A 115 10.43 -20.57 2.70
CA LEU A 115 9.92 -20.26 1.36
C LEU A 115 10.31 -21.31 0.33
N PHE A 116 11.57 -21.80 0.37
CA PHE A 116 12.10 -22.71 -0.63
C PHE A 116 11.72 -24.18 -0.36
N GLY A 117 11.60 -24.58 0.90
CA GLY A 117 11.22 -25.95 1.25
C GLY A 117 9.72 -26.20 1.27
N LYS A 118 8.90 -25.23 1.69
CA LYS A 118 7.45 -25.45 1.89
C LYS A 118 6.58 -24.78 0.84
N CYS A 119 6.99 -23.63 0.32
CA CYS A 119 6.15 -22.85 -0.61
C CYS A 119 6.55 -23.03 -2.08
N LEU A 120 7.68 -23.67 -2.41
CA LEU A 120 8.13 -23.78 -3.79
C LEU A 120 7.09 -24.36 -4.76
N PRO A 121 6.35 -25.45 -4.46
CA PRO A 121 5.31 -25.94 -5.36
C PRO A 121 4.19 -24.92 -5.60
N VAL A 122 3.87 -24.09 -4.60
CA VAL A 122 2.88 -23.01 -4.73
C VAL A 122 3.42 -21.90 -5.62
N LEU A 123 4.71 -21.55 -5.47
CA LEU A 123 5.36 -20.52 -6.27
C LEU A 123 5.49 -20.95 -7.75
N GLU A 124 5.78 -22.23 -8.00
CA GLU A 124 5.76 -22.80 -9.36
C GLU A 124 4.36 -22.71 -9.97
N GLU A 125 3.32 -23.03 -9.22
CA GLU A 125 1.94 -22.89 -9.68
C GLU A 125 1.55 -21.42 -9.93
N MET A 126 2.07 -20.49 -9.14
CA MET A 126 1.89 -19.06 -9.39
C MET A 126 2.52 -18.62 -10.70
N VAL A 127 3.61 -19.23 -11.15
CA VAL A 127 4.19 -18.99 -12.48
C VAL A 127 3.20 -19.43 -13.58
N GLU A 128 2.68 -20.66 -13.48
CA GLU A 128 1.76 -21.23 -14.47
C GLU A 128 0.46 -20.41 -14.60
N GLU A 129 -0.11 -19.98 -13.47
CA GLU A 129 -1.34 -19.17 -13.44
C GLU A 129 -1.08 -17.67 -13.68
N ASN A 130 0.18 -17.26 -13.89
CA ASN A 130 0.63 -15.87 -14.00
C ASN A 130 0.10 -15.01 -12.84
N MET A 131 0.16 -15.56 -11.63
CA MET A 131 -0.27 -14.95 -10.38
C MET A 131 0.93 -14.25 -9.70
N PRO A 132 0.93 -12.92 -9.57
CA PRO A 132 2.02 -12.20 -8.92
C PRO A 132 2.22 -12.59 -7.44
N LEU A 133 3.49 -12.66 -7.03
CA LEU A 133 3.90 -12.68 -5.64
C LEU A 133 4.18 -11.25 -5.17
N LEU A 134 3.45 -10.80 -4.16
CA LEU A 134 3.68 -9.53 -3.49
C LEU A 134 4.53 -9.80 -2.26
N VAL A 135 5.60 -9.05 -2.04
CA VAL A 135 6.59 -9.39 -1.01
C VAL A 135 6.78 -8.23 -0.05
N HIS A 136 6.48 -8.46 1.23
CA HIS A 136 7.03 -7.63 2.30
C HIS A 136 8.48 -8.07 2.56
N GLY A 137 9.43 -7.35 1.97
CA GLY A 137 10.81 -7.80 1.87
C GLY A 137 11.69 -7.42 3.05
N GLU A 138 11.41 -7.92 4.26
CA GLU A 138 12.30 -7.77 5.43
C GLU A 138 12.53 -9.13 6.10
N VAL A 139 13.78 -9.44 6.45
CA VAL A 139 14.05 -10.57 7.36
C VAL A 139 13.63 -10.23 8.79
N THR A 140 13.37 -11.25 9.60
CA THR A 140 12.89 -11.08 10.99
C THR A 140 13.90 -11.52 12.04
N ASP A 141 15.11 -11.86 11.60
CA ASP A 141 16.23 -12.22 12.45
C ASP A 141 16.48 -11.12 13.51
N PRO A 142 16.45 -11.45 14.82
CA PRO A 142 16.69 -10.49 15.88
C PRO A 142 18.12 -9.93 15.89
N ASP A 143 19.09 -10.61 15.26
CA ASP A 143 20.48 -10.18 15.17
C ASP A 143 20.71 -9.20 13.99
N VAL A 144 19.71 -9.02 13.12
CA VAL A 144 19.74 -8.06 12.00
C VAL A 144 19.06 -6.75 12.41
N ASP A 145 19.82 -5.66 12.37
CA ASP A 145 19.33 -4.31 12.65
C ASP A 145 18.14 -3.96 11.74
N VAL A 146 17.11 -3.33 12.30
CA VAL A 146 15.87 -2.99 11.59
C VAL A 146 16.09 -2.15 10.34
N PHE A 147 17.16 -1.36 10.28
CA PHE A 147 17.50 -0.55 9.11
C PHE A 147 18.12 -1.37 7.96
N ASP A 148 18.64 -2.58 8.24
CA ASP A 148 19.34 -3.45 7.29
C ASP A 148 18.49 -4.64 6.81
N ARG A 149 17.35 -4.92 7.48
CA ARG A 149 16.47 -6.07 7.19
C ARG A 149 16.02 -6.16 5.73
N GLU A 150 15.73 -5.03 5.10
CA GLU A 150 15.29 -4.99 3.70
C GLU A 150 16.41 -5.45 2.75
N LYS A 151 17.63 -4.98 2.99
CA LYS A 151 18.80 -5.37 2.19
C LYS A 151 19.13 -6.84 2.38
N VAL A 152 19.17 -7.32 3.63
CA VAL A 152 19.45 -8.73 3.91
C VAL A 152 18.40 -9.63 3.27
N PHE A 153 17.12 -9.22 3.24
CA PHE A 153 16.07 -9.96 2.54
C PHE A 153 16.32 -10.06 1.03
N ILE A 154 16.76 -8.98 0.39
CA ILE A 154 17.13 -8.99 -1.02
C ILE A 154 18.21 -10.05 -1.26
N ASP A 155 19.30 -9.98 -0.52
CA ASP A 155 20.48 -10.82 -0.71
C ASP A 155 20.19 -12.31 -0.44
N THR A 156 19.40 -12.60 0.61
CA THR A 156 19.23 -13.97 1.13
C THR A 156 17.96 -14.67 0.65
N VAL A 157 16.94 -13.93 0.22
CA VAL A 157 15.64 -14.50 -0.16
C VAL A 157 15.25 -14.11 -1.57
N LEU A 158 15.16 -12.81 -1.86
CA LEU A 158 14.52 -12.33 -3.09
C LEU A 158 15.39 -12.59 -4.32
N GLN A 159 16.70 -12.32 -4.24
CA GLN A 159 17.63 -12.60 -5.32
C GLN A 159 17.71 -14.10 -5.65
N PRO A 160 17.88 -15.02 -4.68
CA PRO A 160 17.80 -16.45 -4.95
C PRO A 160 16.44 -16.90 -5.52
N LEU A 161 15.33 -16.30 -5.07
CA LEU A 161 13.99 -16.62 -5.57
C LEU A 161 13.85 -16.30 -7.06
N ILE A 162 14.21 -15.08 -7.47
CA ILE A 162 14.07 -14.68 -8.87
C ILE A 162 15.05 -15.43 -9.80
N GLN A 163 16.20 -15.88 -9.29
CA GLN A 163 17.12 -16.74 -10.03
C GLN A 163 16.53 -18.13 -10.25
N ARG A 164 15.82 -18.66 -9.25
CA ARG A 164 15.20 -19.99 -9.31
C ARG A 164 13.92 -20.00 -10.14
N LEU A 165 13.11 -18.95 -10.05
CA LEU A 165 11.85 -18.81 -10.76
C LEU A 165 11.82 -17.49 -11.56
N PRO A 166 12.60 -17.38 -12.64
CA PRO A 166 12.75 -16.11 -13.40
C PRO A 166 11.46 -15.65 -14.07
N ARG A 167 10.46 -16.53 -14.21
CA ARG A 167 9.15 -16.22 -14.78
C ARG A 167 8.10 -15.83 -13.72
N LEU A 168 8.42 -15.92 -12.44
CA LEU A 168 7.53 -15.47 -11.37
C LEU A 168 7.48 -13.95 -11.38
N LYS A 169 6.28 -13.39 -11.54
CA LYS A 169 6.07 -11.96 -11.34
C LYS A 169 6.15 -11.64 -9.86
N VAL A 170 6.99 -10.67 -9.51
CA VAL A 170 7.25 -10.24 -8.14
C VAL A 170 7.05 -8.73 -8.04
N VAL A 171 6.28 -8.31 -7.04
CA VAL A 171 6.26 -6.91 -6.58
C VAL A 171 6.97 -6.87 -5.24
N MET A 172 8.12 -6.20 -5.18
CA MET A 172 8.74 -5.83 -3.92
C MET A 172 7.95 -4.66 -3.35
N GLU A 173 7.10 -4.94 -2.36
CA GLU A 173 6.20 -3.94 -1.84
C GLU A 173 6.96 -2.84 -1.07
N HIS A 174 6.40 -1.63 -1.07
CA HIS A 174 6.75 -0.48 -0.21
C HIS A 174 8.25 -0.34 0.04
N ILE A 175 9.07 -0.33 -1.03
CA ILE A 175 10.54 -0.30 -0.90
C ILE A 175 11.01 0.94 -0.15
N THR A 176 12.05 0.80 0.66
CA THR A 176 12.53 1.87 1.55
C THR A 176 14.02 2.18 1.44
N THR A 177 14.75 1.40 0.62
CA THR A 177 16.19 1.53 0.46
C THR A 177 16.62 1.77 -0.99
N MET A 178 17.71 2.54 -1.16
CA MET A 178 18.50 2.57 -2.41
C MET A 178 18.91 1.16 -2.88
N ASP A 179 19.18 0.22 -1.97
CA ASP A 179 19.51 -1.17 -2.30
C ASP A 179 18.33 -1.85 -3.03
N ALA A 180 17.10 -1.68 -2.53
CA ALA A 180 15.89 -2.17 -3.21
C ALA A 180 15.65 -1.50 -4.56
N VAL A 181 15.89 -0.19 -4.69
CA VAL A 181 15.83 0.51 -5.98
C VAL A 181 16.77 -0.15 -7.00
N ARG A 182 18.04 -0.33 -6.63
CA ARG A 182 19.05 -0.97 -7.51
C ARG A 182 18.67 -2.40 -7.87
N PHE A 183 18.14 -3.15 -6.91
CA PHE A 183 17.69 -4.51 -7.14
C PHE A 183 16.55 -4.57 -8.16
N VAL A 184 15.51 -3.74 -7.99
CA VAL A 184 14.37 -3.66 -8.92
C VAL A 184 14.83 -3.24 -10.32
N GLU A 185 15.73 -2.27 -10.43
CA GLU A 185 16.29 -1.82 -11.70
C GLU A 185 17.15 -2.88 -12.40
N SER A 186 17.76 -3.79 -11.63
CA SER A 186 18.53 -4.91 -12.19
C SER A 186 17.65 -6.04 -12.76
N GLY A 187 16.37 -6.07 -12.42
CA GLY A 187 15.42 -7.10 -12.85
C GLY A 187 14.87 -6.91 -14.27
N GLU A 188 14.44 -8.03 -14.87
CA GLU A 188 13.74 -8.04 -16.15
C GLU A 188 12.42 -7.26 -16.05
N GLU A 189 12.19 -6.36 -17.01
CA GLU A 189 10.98 -5.54 -17.04
C GLU A 189 9.73 -6.42 -17.18
N GLY A 190 8.68 -6.12 -16.40
CA GLY A 190 7.44 -6.90 -16.39
C GLY A 190 7.44 -8.13 -15.48
N PHE A 191 8.58 -8.51 -14.90
CA PHE A 191 8.70 -9.58 -13.91
C PHE A 191 9.04 -9.08 -12.52
N LEU A 192 9.88 -8.04 -12.40
CA LEU A 192 10.18 -7.41 -11.11
C LEU A 192 9.74 -5.95 -11.11
N ALA A 193 8.91 -5.61 -10.13
CA ALA A 193 8.43 -4.26 -9.90
C ALA A 193 8.44 -3.91 -8.41
N ALA A 194 8.14 -2.66 -8.08
CA ALA A 194 7.98 -2.22 -6.71
C ALA A 194 6.86 -1.18 -6.56
N THR A 195 6.18 -1.26 -5.43
CA THR A 195 5.32 -0.18 -4.95
C THR A 195 6.12 0.77 -4.07
N VAL A 196 5.74 2.05 -4.08
CA VAL A 196 6.34 3.08 -3.25
C VAL A 196 5.24 3.89 -2.58
N THR A 197 5.40 4.15 -1.29
CA THR A 197 4.41 4.82 -0.44
C THR A 197 4.65 6.33 -0.33
N PRO A 198 3.65 7.14 0.07
CA PRO A 198 3.83 8.58 0.25
C PRO A 198 4.84 8.92 1.35
N GLN A 199 4.80 8.19 2.48
CA GLN A 199 5.70 8.42 3.61
C GLN A 199 7.17 8.18 3.26
N HIS A 200 7.47 7.16 2.44
CA HIS A 200 8.84 6.84 2.06
C HIS A 200 9.40 7.78 0.98
N LEU A 201 8.55 8.59 0.35
CA LEU A 201 8.97 9.67 -0.54
C LEU A 201 9.22 10.98 0.20
N ILE A 202 8.49 11.27 1.27
CA ILE A 202 8.53 12.59 1.93
C ILE A 202 9.34 12.57 3.22
N LEU A 203 9.31 11.46 3.97
CA LEU A 203 9.94 11.36 5.28
C LEU A 203 11.22 10.53 5.19
N ASN A 204 12.22 10.94 5.96
CA ASN A 204 13.34 10.09 6.36
C ASN A 204 13.23 9.82 7.87
N ARG A 205 14.09 8.94 8.39
CA ARG A 205 14.00 8.46 9.78
C ARG A 205 14.10 9.54 10.86
N ASN A 206 14.59 10.74 10.55
CA ASN A 206 14.57 11.84 11.52
C ASN A 206 13.13 12.22 11.92
N ALA A 207 12.15 12.02 11.01
CA ALA A 207 10.74 12.27 11.29
C ALA A 207 10.18 11.38 12.42
N LEU A 208 10.83 10.25 12.75
CA LEU A 208 10.46 9.43 13.90
C LEU A 208 10.83 10.08 15.24
N PHE A 209 11.75 11.04 15.24
CA PHE A 209 12.34 11.62 16.45
C PHE A 209 12.21 13.16 16.53
N GLN A 210 11.45 13.76 15.61
CA GLN A 210 11.29 15.21 15.55
C GLN A 210 10.51 15.71 16.77
N GLY A 211 11.20 16.44 17.67
CA GLY A 211 10.61 16.94 18.91
C GLY A 211 10.23 15.85 19.93
N GLY A 212 10.66 14.61 19.72
CA GLY A 212 10.25 13.44 20.51
C GLY A 212 9.93 12.25 19.60
N LEU A 213 9.63 11.09 20.20
CA LEU A 213 9.21 9.91 19.44
C LEU A 213 7.83 10.16 18.81
N GLN A 214 7.75 10.05 17.48
CA GLN A 214 6.54 10.27 16.69
C GLN A 214 5.93 8.94 16.24
N PRO A 215 5.03 8.30 17.03
CA PRO A 215 4.50 6.98 16.71
C PRO A 215 3.67 6.96 15.42
N HIS A 216 3.03 8.07 15.04
CA HIS A 216 2.25 8.16 13.79
C HIS A 216 3.11 8.17 12.52
N ASN A 217 4.44 8.35 12.66
CA ASN A 217 5.40 8.19 11.57
C ASN A 217 6.03 6.78 11.53
N TYR A 218 5.73 5.92 12.52
CA TYR A 218 6.26 4.56 12.59
C TYR A 218 5.44 3.57 11.74
N CYS A 219 6.10 2.96 10.76
CA CYS A 219 5.62 1.87 9.92
C CYS A 219 6.74 0.85 9.63
N LEU A 220 6.40 -0.22 8.92
CA LEU A 220 7.33 -1.25 8.49
C LEU A 220 7.19 -1.45 6.97
N PRO A 221 8.30 -1.44 6.20
CA PRO A 221 9.67 -1.23 6.65
C PRO A 221 9.88 0.17 7.24
N VAL A 222 10.78 0.30 8.21
CA VAL A 222 10.97 1.57 8.93
C VAL A 222 11.51 2.67 8.00
N LEU A 223 11.12 3.93 8.22
CA LEU A 223 11.75 5.07 7.55
C LEU A 223 13.28 4.97 7.63
N LYS A 224 13.98 5.20 6.50
CA LYS A 224 15.43 5.03 6.38
C LYS A 224 16.16 6.39 6.34
N ARG A 225 17.49 6.37 6.17
CA ARG A 225 18.31 7.59 6.00
C ARG A 225 17.89 8.36 4.74
N GLU A 226 18.17 9.66 4.73
CA GLU A 226 17.83 10.57 3.62
C GLU A 226 18.35 10.10 2.26
N THR A 227 19.53 9.48 2.22
CA THR A 227 20.11 8.91 0.98
C THR A 227 19.19 7.86 0.34
N HIS A 228 18.48 7.07 1.13
CA HIS A 228 17.53 6.09 0.60
C HIS A 228 16.26 6.78 0.09
N ARG A 229 15.71 7.75 0.85
CA ARG A 229 14.55 8.54 0.42
C ARG A 229 14.81 9.21 -0.94
N GLN A 230 15.97 9.84 -1.10
CA GLN A 230 16.39 10.48 -2.35
C GLN A 230 16.50 9.49 -3.51
N ALA A 231 17.06 8.30 -3.28
CA ALA A 231 17.14 7.27 -4.31
C ALA A 231 15.75 6.82 -4.76
N ILE A 232 14.80 6.66 -3.84
CA ILE A 232 13.42 6.29 -4.16
C ILE A 232 12.70 7.40 -4.94
N VAL A 233 12.85 8.67 -4.52
CA VAL A 233 12.31 9.81 -5.27
C VAL A 233 12.86 9.84 -6.69
N SER A 234 14.19 9.68 -6.85
CA SER A 234 14.83 9.62 -8.16
C SER A 234 14.27 8.47 -9.01
N ALA A 235 14.02 7.31 -8.42
CA ALA A 235 13.49 6.14 -9.11
C ALA A 235 12.06 6.37 -9.62
N VAL A 236 11.13 6.83 -8.76
CA VAL A 236 9.72 7.02 -9.15
C VAL A 236 9.53 8.20 -10.11
N THR A 237 10.41 9.20 -10.06
CA THR A 237 10.39 10.38 -10.95
C THR A 237 11.27 10.20 -12.20
N SER A 238 11.86 9.02 -12.41
CA SER A 238 12.65 8.72 -13.61
C SER A 238 11.76 8.52 -14.86
N GLY A 239 10.55 7.99 -14.68
CA GLY A 239 9.66 7.52 -15.75
C GLY A 239 9.74 6.01 -15.97
N SER A 240 10.50 5.28 -15.15
CA SER A 240 10.56 3.82 -15.17
C SER A 240 9.18 3.19 -14.90
N LYS A 241 8.84 2.17 -15.70
CA LYS A 241 7.59 1.40 -15.57
C LYS A 241 7.59 0.41 -14.40
N ARG A 242 8.75 0.16 -13.80
CA ARG A 242 8.92 -0.81 -12.70
C ARG A 242 8.39 -0.29 -11.36
N PHE A 243 8.14 1.02 -11.24
CA PHE A 243 7.67 1.64 -10.02
C PHE A 243 6.26 2.18 -10.20
N PHE A 244 5.38 1.87 -9.25
CA PHE A 244 4.01 2.37 -9.24
C PHE A 244 3.50 2.62 -7.83
N LEU A 245 2.39 3.35 -7.75
CA LEU A 245 1.77 3.76 -6.50
C LEU A 245 1.32 2.55 -5.67
N GLY A 246 1.74 2.48 -4.41
CA GLY A 246 1.09 1.63 -3.40
C GLY A 246 1.14 2.34 -2.08
N THR A 247 -0.01 2.64 -1.49
CA THR A 247 -0.04 3.58 -0.36
C THR A 247 0.51 2.96 0.92
N ASP A 248 0.31 1.65 1.08
CA ASP A 248 0.40 0.98 2.38
C ASP A 248 -0.34 1.78 3.47
N SER A 249 -1.51 2.33 3.10
CA SER A 249 -2.36 3.02 4.06
C SER A 249 -2.82 1.98 5.09
N ALA A 250 -2.28 2.09 6.30
CA ALA A 250 -2.37 1.09 7.35
C ALA A 250 -2.97 1.70 8.61
N PRO A 251 -4.31 1.91 8.65
CA PRO A 251 -4.96 2.58 9.77
C PRO A 251 -4.87 1.77 11.05
N HIS A 252 -4.67 2.50 12.14
CA HIS A 252 -4.78 2.05 13.52
C HIS A 252 -5.50 3.12 14.33
N GLU A 253 -6.31 2.68 15.28
CA GLU A 253 -6.89 3.57 16.29
C GLU A 253 -5.75 4.24 17.09
N LYS A 254 -5.95 5.50 17.47
CA LYS A 254 -4.97 6.36 18.15
C LYS A 254 -4.34 5.68 19.37
N GLN A 255 -5.15 5.05 20.22
CA GLN A 255 -4.67 4.39 21.43
C GLN A 255 -3.74 3.20 21.13
N ARG A 256 -3.88 2.58 19.95
CA ARG A 256 -2.99 1.49 19.49
C ARG A 256 -1.66 2.00 18.93
N LYS A 257 -1.56 3.28 18.62
CA LYS A 257 -0.32 3.97 18.20
C LYS A 257 0.38 4.62 19.39
N GLU A 258 -0.39 5.28 20.24
CA GLU A 258 0.07 6.03 21.42
C GLU A 258 0.06 5.16 22.68
N CYS A 259 0.86 4.09 22.67
CA CYS A 259 0.99 3.17 23.80
C CYS A 259 2.43 2.67 23.96
N SER A 260 2.67 1.82 24.96
CA SER A 260 4.01 1.27 25.25
C SER A 260 4.59 0.40 24.12
N CYS A 261 3.74 -0.12 23.24
CA CYS A 261 4.12 -0.90 22.05
C CYS A 261 3.25 -0.47 20.86
N GLY A 262 3.51 0.72 20.33
CA GLY A 262 2.74 1.32 19.25
C GLY A 262 2.75 0.47 17.97
N CYS A 263 1.57 0.26 17.37
CA CYS A 263 1.43 -0.49 16.13
C CYS A 263 2.18 0.19 14.97
N ALA A 264 2.80 -0.60 14.10
CA ALA A 264 3.39 -0.10 12.84
C ALA A 264 2.30 0.12 11.78
N GLY A 265 2.28 1.31 11.18
CA GLY A 265 1.36 1.66 10.10
C GLY A 265 1.03 3.15 10.08
N ILE A 266 0.87 3.73 8.90
CA ILE A 266 0.50 5.14 8.70
C ILE A 266 -0.81 5.19 7.93
N PHE A 267 -1.79 5.95 8.42
CA PHE A 267 -3.04 6.17 7.70
C PHE A 267 -2.88 7.35 6.73
N ASN A 268 -2.63 7.08 5.45
CA ASN A 268 -2.33 8.11 4.46
C ASN A 268 -3.36 8.19 3.31
N ALA A 269 -4.33 7.28 3.23
CA ALA A 269 -5.34 7.26 2.17
C ALA A 269 -6.02 8.62 1.89
N PRO A 270 -6.37 9.44 2.90
CA PRO A 270 -6.99 10.75 2.66
C PRO A 270 -6.09 11.79 1.98
N VAL A 271 -4.76 11.60 2.02
CA VAL A 271 -3.76 12.60 1.59
C VAL A 271 -2.81 12.07 0.51
N ALA A 272 -2.87 10.77 0.18
CA ALA A 272 -1.88 10.11 -0.66
C ALA A 272 -1.64 10.81 -2.01
N LEU A 273 -2.71 11.12 -2.76
CA LEU A 273 -2.58 11.77 -4.07
C LEU A 273 -1.98 13.18 -3.98
N SER A 274 -2.34 13.95 -2.95
CA SER A 274 -1.75 15.26 -2.68
C SER A 274 -0.25 15.18 -2.43
N LEU A 275 0.17 14.16 -1.66
CA LEU A 275 1.57 13.94 -1.32
C LEU A 275 2.39 13.48 -2.52
N TYR A 276 1.86 12.58 -3.36
CA TYR A 276 2.54 12.22 -4.62
C TYR A 276 2.67 13.42 -5.56
N ALA A 277 1.62 14.23 -5.72
CA ALA A 277 1.67 15.43 -6.55
C ALA A 277 2.74 16.42 -6.05
N LYS A 278 2.81 16.63 -4.73
CA LYS A 278 3.87 17.45 -4.10
C LYS A 278 5.26 16.93 -4.45
N VAL A 279 5.53 15.64 -4.27
CA VAL A 279 6.86 15.05 -4.54
C VAL A 279 7.24 15.19 -6.01
N PHE A 280 6.33 14.87 -6.93
CA PHE A 280 6.61 14.96 -8.36
C PHE A 280 6.74 16.42 -8.83
N GLU A 281 6.03 17.37 -8.21
CA GLU A 281 6.23 18.81 -8.44
C GLU A 281 7.60 19.29 -7.96
N GLU A 282 7.99 18.96 -6.73
CA GLU A 282 9.29 19.34 -6.16
C GLU A 282 10.47 18.74 -6.94
N ALA A 283 10.28 17.57 -7.54
CA ALA A 283 11.25 16.94 -8.43
C ALA A 283 11.22 17.46 -9.89
N GLY A 284 10.32 18.38 -10.23
CA GLY A 284 10.16 18.90 -11.59
C GLY A 284 9.69 17.84 -12.61
N ALA A 285 8.90 16.86 -12.16
CA ALA A 285 8.55 15.64 -12.90
C ALA A 285 7.03 15.36 -12.93
N LEU A 286 6.17 16.39 -12.81
CA LEU A 286 4.70 16.22 -12.80
C LEU A 286 4.16 15.51 -14.05
N ASP A 287 4.83 15.63 -15.19
CA ASP A 287 4.52 14.93 -16.43
C ASP A 287 4.58 13.40 -16.30
N LYS A 288 5.32 12.89 -15.32
CA LYS A 288 5.48 11.45 -15.05
C LYS A 288 4.51 10.90 -14.00
N LEU A 289 3.79 11.78 -13.30
CA LEU A 289 2.90 11.36 -12.22
C LEU A 289 1.81 10.42 -12.72
N GLU A 290 1.19 10.70 -13.86
CA GLU A 290 0.10 9.86 -14.41
C GLU A 290 0.55 8.42 -14.67
N ALA A 291 1.79 8.24 -15.17
CA ALA A 291 2.32 6.91 -15.42
C ALA A 291 2.48 6.12 -14.11
N PHE A 292 3.08 6.76 -13.10
CA PHE A 292 3.29 6.16 -11.78
C PHE A 292 1.98 5.81 -11.06
N THR A 293 0.98 6.69 -11.11
CA THR A 293 -0.28 6.50 -10.38
C THR A 293 -1.31 5.66 -11.12
N SER A 294 -1.28 5.62 -12.45
CA SER A 294 -2.43 5.18 -13.25
C SER A 294 -2.11 4.24 -14.41
N PHE A 295 -0.83 4.10 -14.84
CA PHE A 295 -0.48 3.27 -16.00
C PHE A 295 0.40 2.06 -15.68
N ASN A 296 1.45 2.28 -14.88
CA ASN A 296 2.47 1.27 -14.62
C ASN A 296 1.91 0.04 -13.89
N GLY A 297 1.08 0.26 -12.86
CA GLY A 297 0.43 -0.83 -12.13
C GLY A 297 -0.52 -1.67 -12.98
N PRO A 298 -1.50 -1.08 -13.69
CA PRO A 298 -2.36 -1.85 -14.59
C PRO A 298 -1.57 -2.65 -15.64
N GLU A 299 -0.51 -2.07 -16.21
CA GLU A 299 0.37 -2.75 -17.16
C GLU A 299 1.04 -4.00 -16.53
N PHE A 300 1.58 -3.88 -15.31
CA PHE A 300 2.19 -5.00 -14.60
C PHE A 300 1.19 -6.13 -14.29
N TYR A 301 0.00 -5.75 -13.78
CA TYR A 301 -1.07 -6.67 -13.39
C TYR A 301 -1.90 -7.21 -14.57
N GLY A 302 -1.66 -6.74 -15.81
CA GLY A 302 -2.41 -7.16 -16.99
C GLY A 302 -3.86 -6.67 -16.99
N LEU A 303 -4.10 -5.49 -16.42
CA LEU A 303 -5.40 -4.84 -16.30
C LEU A 303 -5.51 -3.64 -17.24
N PRO A 304 -6.72 -3.29 -17.72
CA PRO A 304 -6.91 -2.09 -18.53
C PRO A 304 -6.66 -0.83 -17.69
N ARG A 305 -6.21 0.25 -18.34
CA ARG A 305 -6.17 1.58 -17.72
C ARG A 305 -7.60 2.05 -17.44
N ASN A 306 -7.80 2.79 -16.35
CA ASN A 306 -9.09 3.42 -16.08
C ASN A 306 -9.43 4.43 -17.19
N THR A 307 -10.72 4.62 -17.46
CA THR A 307 -11.21 5.61 -18.44
C THR A 307 -11.66 6.91 -17.77
N ALA A 308 -12.08 6.82 -16.50
CA ALA A 308 -12.40 7.97 -15.67
C ALA A 308 -11.18 8.86 -15.44
N LYS A 309 -11.43 10.15 -15.19
CA LYS A 309 -10.41 11.15 -14.88
C LYS A 309 -10.64 11.71 -13.48
N ILE A 310 -9.57 12.05 -12.79
CA ILE A 310 -9.57 12.83 -11.55
C ILE A 310 -8.81 14.14 -11.80
N LYS A 311 -9.26 15.22 -11.15
CA LYS A 311 -8.58 16.51 -11.19
C LYS A 311 -7.92 16.76 -9.84
N LEU A 312 -6.67 17.19 -9.84
CA LEU A 312 -6.01 17.77 -8.67
C LEU A 312 -5.87 19.27 -8.91
N THR A 313 -6.34 20.07 -7.96
CA THR A 313 -6.19 21.52 -7.99
C THR A 313 -5.09 21.92 -7.03
N LYS A 314 -4.27 22.89 -7.44
CA LYS A 314 -3.30 23.51 -6.55
C LYS A 314 -4.03 24.56 -5.70
N ALA A 315 -4.56 24.10 -4.57
CA ALA A 315 -5.33 24.86 -3.61
C ALA A 315 -4.95 24.37 -2.20
N SER A 316 -4.48 25.30 -1.36
CA SER A 316 -4.07 24.98 0.00
C SER A 316 -5.27 24.52 0.82
N TRP A 317 -5.13 23.40 1.52
CA TRP A 317 -6.16 22.87 2.41
C TRP A 317 -5.51 22.26 3.65
N LYS A 318 -6.23 22.36 4.79
CA LYS A 318 -5.76 21.86 6.07
C LYS A 318 -6.23 20.42 6.28
N ILE A 319 -5.30 19.54 6.65
CA ILE A 319 -5.62 18.17 7.05
C ILE A 319 -6.23 18.20 8.46
N PRO A 320 -7.34 17.51 8.72
CA PRO A 320 -7.90 17.39 10.06
C PRO A 320 -6.87 16.84 11.06
N ASP A 321 -6.86 17.36 12.29
CA ASP A 321 -5.98 16.90 13.36
C ASP A 321 -6.27 15.43 13.77
N SER A 322 -7.52 14.99 13.60
CA SER A 322 -7.95 13.61 13.81
C SER A 322 -9.25 13.32 13.09
N LEU A 323 -9.52 12.05 12.80
CA LEU A 323 -10.82 11.57 12.32
C LEU A 323 -11.48 10.74 13.43
N SER A 324 -12.68 11.15 13.83
CA SER A 324 -13.39 10.55 14.97
C SER A 324 -14.44 9.55 14.50
N PHE A 325 -14.45 8.37 15.12
CA PHE A 325 -15.40 7.29 14.86
C PHE A 325 -15.96 6.73 16.18
N SER A 326 -17.00 5.91 16.11
CA SER A 326 -17.64 5.31 17.29
C SER A 326 -16.69 4.49 18.17
N PHE A 327 -15.67 3.86 17.55
CA PHE A 327 -14.67 3.05 18.24
C PHE A 327 -13.43 3.85 18.70
N GLY A 328 -13.35 5.14 18.38
CA GLY A 328 -12.19 5.98 18.69
C GLY A 328 -11.69 6.78 17.49
N ASN A 329 -10.52 7.39 17.66
CA ASN A 329 -9.95 8.32 16.68
C ASN A 329 -8.86 7.65 15.84
N ILE A 330 -8.73 8.04 14.58
CA ILE A 330 -7.58 7.73 13.72
C ILE A 330 -6.85 9.03 13.40
N ILE A 331 -5.52 9.02 13.49
CA ILE A 331 -4.69 10.18 13.15
C ILE A 331 -4.20 10.01 11.70
N PRO A 332 -4.62 10.88 10.76
CA PRO A 332 -4.12 10.82 9.39
C PRO A 332 -2.65 11.28 9.32
N MET A 333 -1.94 10.83 8.30
CA MET A 333 -0.61 11.33 7.97
C MET A 333 -0.66 12.85 7.77
N PHE A 334 0.30 13.58 8.34
CA PHE A 334 0.34 15.05 8.31
C PHE A 334 -0.89 15.72 8.97
N ALA A 335 -1.53 15.08 9.95
CA ALA A 335 -2.61 15.68 10.75
C ALA A 335 -2.29 17.10 11.21
N GLY A 336 -3.21 18.04 10.98
CA GLY A 336 -3.08 19.45 11.35
C GLY A 336 -2.27 20.32 10.39
N GLU A 337 -1.54 19.72 9.44
CA GLU A 337 -0.69 20.41 8.49
C GLU A 337 -1.48 20.87 7.25
N THR A 338 -0.87 21.76 6.45
CA THR A 338 -1.45 22.25 5.20
C THR A 338 -0.79 21.59 3.98
N LEU A 339 -1.60 21.13 3.03
CA LEU A 339 -1.15 20.63 1.73
C LEU A 339 -1.59 21.56 0.60
N GLU A 340 -0.76 21.65 -0.44
CA GLU A 340 -0.98 22.55 -1.58
C GLU A 340 -1.80 21.95 -2.73
N TRP A 341 -1.93 20.61 -2.75
CA TRP A 341 -2.64 19.89 -3.79
C TRP A 341 -3.89 19.23 -3.21
N GLN A 342 -5.05 19.46 -3.82
CA GLN A 342 -6.32 18.88 -3.39
C GLN A 342 -6.93 18.04 -4.53
N PRO A 343 -7.21 16.74 -4.31
CA PRO A 343 -7.93 15.93 -5.28
C PRO A 343 -9.43 16.29 -5.27
N CYS A 344 -9.93 16.71 -6.43
CA CYS A 344 -11.34 16.96 -6.69
C CYS A 344 -11.92 15.78 -7.46
N VAL A 345 -12.95 15.16 -6.89
CA VAL A 345 -13.87 14.27 -7.62
C VAL A 345 -14.98 15.18 -8.14
N GLY A 346 -15.37 15.06 -9.41
CA GLY A 346 -16.25 16.01 -10.10
C GLY A 346 -17.48 16.49 -9.29
N GLU A 347 -17.76 17.79 -9.37
CA GLU A 347 -18.90 18.62 -8.87
C GLU A 347 -19.61 18.34 -7.53
N LYS A 348 -19.30 17.31 -6.75
CA LYS A 348 -19.99 17.05 -5.46
C LYS A 348 -19.03 16.78 -4.31
N ALA A 349 -18.19 17.77 -4.00
CA ALA A 349 -17.25 17.71 -2.89
C ALA A 349 -17.71 18.48 -1.63
N GLU A 350 -19.01 18.59 -1.37
CA GLU A 350 -19.52 19.32 -0.18
C GLU A 350 -19.90 18.43 1.01
N MET A 351 -20.09 17.11 0.85
CA MET A 351 -20.70 16.28 1.91
C MET A 351 -19.77 15.72 3.01
N LEU A 352 -18.51 16.18 3.13
CA LEU A 352 -17.65 15.77 4.26
C LEU A 352 -17.32 16.90 5.24
N ASN A 353 -17.64 18.15 4.91
CA ASN A 353 -17.57 19.25 5.88
C ASN A 353 -18.84 19.32 6.76
N GLU A 354 -19.99 18.84 6.28
CA GLU A 354 -21.26 18.95 7.02
C GLU A 354 -21.42 17.95 8.18
N VAL A 355 -20.70 16.82 8.17
CA VAL A 355 -20.80 15.83 9.27
C VAL A 355 -20.08 16.29 10.54
N GLN A 356 -19.25 17.34 10.47
CA GLN A 356 -18.58 17.92 11.65
C GLN A 356 -19.36 19.07 12.30
N GLU A 357 -20.28 19.75 11.62
CA GLU A 357 -21.03 20.88 12.21
C GLU A 357 -22.31 20.46 12.94
N VAL A 358 -22.92 19.33 12.61
CA VAL A 358 -24.21 18.93 13.23
C VAL A 358 -24.05 18.39 14.67
N GLY A 359 -22.83 18.11 15.12
CA GLY A 359 -22.52 17.64 16.48
C GLY A 359 -22.29 18.73 17.54
N ALA A 360 -22.14 19.99 17.13
CA ALA A 360 -21.75 21.08 18.04
C ALA A 360 -22.91 21.98 18.50
N ASN A 361 -24.15 21.68 18.11
CA ASN A 361 -25.30 22.55 18.41
C ASN A 361 -26.56 21.76 18.79
N LYS A 362 -26.50 21.09 19.94
CA LYS A 362 -27.69 20.83 20.79
C LYS A 362 -27.28 21.00 22.24
N GLY A 363 -27.77 22.08 22.85
CA GLY A 363 -27.67 22.35 24.28
C GLY A 363 -28.62 21.53 25.13
#